data_AF-W4QYB4-F1
#
_entry.id   AF-W4QYB4-F1
#
_cell.length_a   1.000
_cell.length_b   1.000
_cell.length_c   1.000
_cell.angle_alpha   90.00
_cell.angle_beta   90.00
_cell.angle_gamma   90.00
#
_symmetry.space_group_name_H-M   'P 1'
#
loop_
_entity.id
_entity.type
_entity.pdbx_description
1 polymer ?
#
loop_
_entity_poly.entity_id
_entity_poly.type
_entity_poly.pdbx_seq_one_letter_code
_entity_poly.pdbx_strand_id
1 'polypeptide(L)' 'MEREKYLLQEIEKLRDILNNEAKTKSLISKEMISYSHKLDILLNEFEQIHNQKQLKKTV' A
#
# COMPACT_ATOMS: atom_id res chain seq x y z
N MET A 1 -9.22 -10.66 -10.28
CA MET A 1 -7.74 -10.76 -10.21
C MET A 1 -7.04 -9.43 -10.47
N GLU A 2 -7.64 -8.55 -11.27
CA GLU A 2 -7.06 -7.25 -11.64
C GLU A 2 -6.90 -6.27 -10.45
N ARG A 3 -7.84 -6.26 -9.50
CA ARG A 3 -7.77 -5.35 -8.34
C ARG A 3 -6.57 -5.60 -7.43
N GLU A 4 -6.27 -6.86 -7.12
CA GLU A 4 -5.11 -7.22 -6.29
C GLU A 4 -3.78 -6.81 -6.96
N LYS A 5 -3.68 -7.03 -8.27
CA LYS A 5 -2.51 -6.61 -9.06
C LYS A 5 -2.39 -5.08 -9.13
N TYR A 6 -3.51 -4.38 -9.28
CA TYR A 6 -3.57 -2.92 -9.23
C TYR A 6 -3.10 -2.39 -7.87
N LEU A 7 -3.59 -2.97 -6.77
CA LEU A 7 -3.18 -2.58 -5.42
C LEU A 7 -1.68 -2.79 -5.20
N LEU A 8 -1.12 -3.93 -5.63
CA LEU A 8 0.33 -4.15 -5.58
C LEU A 8 1.11 -3.08 -6.34
N GLN A 9 0.68 -2.71 -7.55
CA GLN A 9 1.34 -1.67 -8.33
C GLN A 9 1.29 -0.30 -7.64
N GLU A 10 0.15 0.06 -7.04
CA GLU A 10 0.01 1.32 -6.32
C GLU A 10 0.82 1.31 -5.01
N ILE A 11 0.85 0.20 -4.28
CA ILE A 11 1.68 0.02 -3.07
C ILE A 11 3.16 0.21 -3.42
N GLU A 12 3.66 -0.44 -4.47
CA GLU A 12 5.06 -0.33 -4.90
C GLU A 12 5.42 1.10 -5.31
N LYS A 13 4.57 1.77 -6.10
CA LYS A 13 4.78 3.18 -6.46
C LYS A 13 4.82 4.07 -5.23
N LEU A 14 3.90 3.90 -4.30
CA LEU A 14 3.83 4.75 -3.11
C LEU A 14 5.02 4.50 -2.18
N ARG A 15 5.51 3.27 -2.09
CA ARG A 15 6.74 2.91 -1.38
C ARG A 15 7.96 3.59 -2.01
N ASP A 16 8.05 3.61 -3.33
CA ASP A 16 9.16 4.28 -4.03
C ASP A 16 9.12 5.79 -3.84
N ILE A 17 7.92 6.40 -3.85
CA ILE A 17 7.75 7.82 -3.52
C ILE A 17 8.21 8.08 -2.08
N LEU A 18 7.70 7.33 -1.09
CA LEU A 18 8.10 7.47 0.31
C LEU A 18 9.62 7.33 0.50
N ASN A 19 10.24 6.33 -0.13
CA ASN A 19 11.67 6.10 -0.03
C ASN A 19 12.51 7.22 -0.67
N ASN A 20 12.03 7.82 -1.75
CA ASN A 20 12.73 8.93 -2.40
C ASN A 20 12.52 10.23 -1.64
N GLU A 21 11.30 10.50 -1.18
CA GLU A 21 10.96 11.68 -0.40
C GLU A 21 11.64 11.65 0.97
N ALA A 22 11.79 10.47 1.61
CA ALA A 22 12.50 10.32 2.88
C ALA A 22 13.99 10.70 2.83
N LYS A 23 14.59 10.75 1.63
CA LYS A 23 16.00 11.18 1.48
C LYS A 23 16.17 12.69 1.64
N THR A 24 15.12 13.46 1.40
CA THR A 24 15.20 14.92 1.29
C THR A 24 14.22 15.65 2.22
N LYS A 25 13.12 14.99 2.60
CA LYS A 25 12.07 15.55 3.45
C LYS A 25 12.06 14.91 4.84
N SER A 26 11.59 15.70 5.80
CA SER A 26 11.33 15.21 7.15
C SER A 26 10.22 14.18 7.16
N LEU A 27 10.45 13.06 7.86
CA LEU A 27 9.47 11.97 8.03
C LEU A 27 8.18 12.43 8.73
N ILE A 28 8.25 13.50 9.52
CA ILE A 28 7.11 14.09 10.22
C ILE A 28 6.41 15.20 9.42
N SER A 29 6.80 15.41 8.15
CA SER A 29 6.11 16.34 7.28
C SER A 29 4.69 15.85 6.98
N LYS A 30 3.75 16.79 6.80
CA LYS A 30 2.35 16.46 6.46
C LYS A 30 2.25 15.57 5.21
N GLU A 31 3.15 15.78 4.24
CA GLU A 31 3.22 15.00 3.01
C GLU A 31 3.61 13.55 3.30
N MET A 32 4.68 13.33 4.08
CA MET A 32 5.14 11.97 4.46
C MET A 32 4.08 11.23 5.29
N ILE A 33 3.43 11.92 6.23
CA ILE A 33 2.32 11.34 6.99
C ILE A 33 1.16 10.97 6.07
N SER A 34 0.82 11.84 5.10
CA SER A 34 -0.25 11.55 4.14
C SER A 34 0.06 10.35 3.26
N TYR A 35 1.31 10.23 2.78
CA TYR A 35 1.74 9.05 2.03
C TYR A 35 1.72 7.79 2.90
N SER A 36 2.16 7.85 4.15
CA SER A 36 2.10 6.72 5.07
C SER A 36 0.66 6.22 5.27
N HIS A 37 -0.28 7.13 5.55
CA HIS A 37 -1.70 6.75 5.73
C HIS A 37 -2.29 6.15 4.44
N LYS A 38 -1.94 6.67 3.27
CA LYS A 38 -2.38 6.09 1.99
C LYS A 38 -1.82 4.69 1.78
N LEU A 39 -0.56 4.45 2.16
CA LEU A 39 0.06 3.13 2.07
C LEU A 39 -0.68 2.13 2.97
N ASP A 40 -0.98 2.52 4.22
CA ASP A 40 -1.71 1.67 5.17
C ASP A 40 -3.09 1.28 4.63
N ILE A 41 -3.83 2.23 4.03
CA ILE A 41 -5.13 1.95 3.42
C ILE A 41 -5.00 0.91 2.30
N LEU A 42 -4.03 1.07 1.40
CA LEU A 42 -3.81 0.16 0.28
C LEU A 42 -3.38 -1.23 0.75
N LEU A 43 -2.51 -1.31 1.77
CA LEU A 43 -2.08 -2.58 2.36
C LEU A 43 -3.26 -3.32 3.00
N ASN A 44 -4.10 -2.61 3.76
CA ASN A 44 -5.30 -3.20 4.36
C ASN A 44 -6.28 -3.71 3.29
N GLU A 45 -6.50 -2.95 2.21
CA GLU A 45 -7.37 -3.39 1.11
C GLU A 45 -6.79 -4.63 0.40
N PHE A 46 -5.48 -4.65 0.18
CA PHE A 46 -4.79 -5.79 -0.41
C PHE A 46 -4.93 -7.03 0.48
N GLU A 47 -4.67 -6.89 1.78
CA GLU A 47 -4.78 -7.98 2.75
C GLU A 47 -6.21 -8.55 2.81
N GLN A 48 -7.23 -7.69 2.81
CA GLN A 48 -8.62 -8.13 2.78
C GLN A 48 -8.94 -8.98 1.55
N ILE A 49 -8.53 -8.52 0.35
CA ILE A 49 -8.77 -9.27 -0.89
C ILE A 49 -7.97 -10.58 -0.90
N HIS A 50 -6.73 -10.54 -0.41
CA HIS A 50 -5.86 -11.71 -0.34
C HIS A 50 -6.44 -12.77 0.60
N ASN A 51 -6.84 -12.37 1.80
CA ASN A 51 -7.44 -13.25 2.81
C ASN A 51 -8.77 -13.85 2.33
N GLN A 52 -9.63 -13.06 1.68
CA GLN A 52 -10.86 -13.58 1.07
C GLN A 52 -10.58 -14.65 0.00
N LYS A 53 -9.50 -14.53 -0.78
CA LYS A 53 -9.12 -15.54 -1.76
C LYS A 53 -8.61 -16.84 -1.11
N GLN A 54 -7.81 -16.74 -0.05
CA GLN A 54 -7.30 -17.91 0.66
C GLN A 54 -8.43 -18.69 1.34
N LEU A 55 -9.40 -17.98 1.91
CA LEU A 55 -10.61 -18.59 2.48
C LEU A 55 -11.46 -19.32 1.43
N LYS A 56 -11.62 -18.75 0.21
CA LYS A 56 -12.36 -19.39 -0.90
C LYS A 56 -11.67 -20.60 -1.53
N LYS A 57 -10.36 -20.81 -1.28
CA LYS A 57 -9.63 -21.99 -1.77
C LYS A 57 -9.71 -23.19 -0.82
N THR A 58 -10.17 -22.96 0.43
CA THR A 58 -10.14 -23.97 1.51
C THR A 58 -11.52 -24.62 1.74
N VAL A 59 -12.54 -24.22 0.96
CA VAL A 59 -13.91 -24.77 0.99
C VAL A 59 -14.26 -25.30 -0.39
#